data_AF-A0A2D6Y7S7-F1
#
_entry.id   AF-A0A2D6Y7S7-F1
#
_cell.length_a   1.000
_cell.length_b   1.000
_cell.length_c   1.000
_cell.angle_alpha   90.00
_cell.angle_beta   90.00
_cell.angle_gamma   90.00
#
_symmetry.space_group_name_H-M   'P 1'
#
loop_
_entity.id
_entity.type
_entity.pdbx_description
1 polymer ?
#
loop_
_entity_poly.entity_id
_entity_poly.type
_entity_poly.pdbx_seq_one_letter_code
_entity_poly.pdbx_strand_id
1 'polypeptide(L)'
;MTPVQDLDSAQAQEIEEQLFTTHRQQIHRHVPVPLPRQDFWEMVRALLSSLDVEIQDMVRKGSTDMRLQNLQKRQTNIRRIASELARKRMVAMMQHVASQALRSGVNPSMAQELPSLDWQRHDPAEKAFYHALQLNVDRFKKEIDWQGMQQGLLGELRTSPRSHAPGTMQLDAFIGEGQLTSQPPPDLAFEDTLEPLPAAEEDAEERWMDDAPWADEEAYLLADMADRETGKPVPSVQTEPSSGAKHGAAMELAPSKEPLDVIEDVPVASEESVESHESIDLNDANIRVRILETMPEPIMDPSGEPLSLEAGDVHFLDDETASWLVDAGVAERAEL
;
A
#
# COMPACT_ATOMS: atom_id res chain seq x y z
N MET A 1 8.28 -27.44 0.32
CA MET A 1 9.19 -27.74 -0.81
C MET A 1 8.54 -28.84 -1.62
N THR A 2 7.80 -28.47 -2.66
CA THR A 2 7.23 -29.41 -3.62
C THR A 2 8.37 -29.99 -4.46
N PRO A 3 8.39 -31.31 -4.74
CA PRO A 3 9.44 -31.92 -5.54
C PRO A 3 9.41 -31.32 -6.95
N VAL A 4 10.60 -31.08 -7.51
CA VAL A 4 10.78 -30.71 -8.91
C VAL A 4 10.15 -31.83 -9.73
N GLN A 5 8.93 -31.63 -10.24
CA GLN A 5 8.34 -32.53 -11.21
C GLN A 5 9.25 -32.54 -12.43
N ASP A 6 9.80 -33.70 -12.76
CA ASP A 6 10.50 -33.89 -14.02
C ASP A 6 9.49 -33.64 -15.15
N LEU A 7 9.59 -32.45 -15.75
CA LEU A 7 8.73 -32.04 -16.85
C LEU A 7 9.09 -32.86 -18.08
N ASP A 8 8.08 -33.42 -18.76
CA ASP A 8 8.29 -34.05 -20.06
C ASP A 8 8.79 -33.02 -21.09
N SER A 9 9.58 -33.45 -22.06
CA SER A 9 10.10 -32.64 -23.17
C SER A 9 8.99 -31.87 -23.89
N ALA A 10 7.83 -32.51 -24.10
CA ALA A 10 6.67 -31.88 -24.72
C ALA A 10 6.06 -30.80 -23.82
N GLN A 11 5.94 -31.07 -22.52
CA GLN A 11 5.44 -30.10 -21.54
C GLN A 11 6.37 -28.90 -21.40
N ALA A 12 7.69 -29.12 -21.45
CA ALA A 12 8.70 -28.07 -21.42
C ALA A 12 8.55 -27.09 -22.59
N GLN A 13 8.24 -27.60 -23.80
CA GLN A 13 7.98 -26.76 -24.97
C GLN A 13 6.65 -25.99 -24.86
N GLU A 14 5.60 -26.63 -24.35
CA GLU A 14 4.30 -25.98 -24.13
C GLU A 14 4.42 -24.80 -23.15
N ILE A 15 5.15 -24.98 -22.05
CA ILE A 15 5.38 -23.94 -21.03
C ILE A 15 6.19 -22.78 -21.62
N GLU A 16 7.18 -23.07 -22.47
CA GLU A 16 7.95 -22.04 -23.19
C GLU A 16 7.06 -21.22 -24.13
N GLU A 17 6.18 -21.87 -24.90
CA GLU A 17 5.22 -21.18 -25.77
C GLU A 17 4.24 -20.32 -24.95
N GLN A 18 3.77 -20.84 -23.81
CA GLN A 18 2.95 -20.08 -22.87
C GLN A 18 3.70 -18.85 -22.33
N LEU A 19 4.99 -18.97 -22.00
CA LEU A 19 5.81 -17.84 -21.57
C LEU A 19 5.91 -16.77 -22.67
N PHE A 20 6.15 -17.15 -23.92
CA PHE A 20 6.28 -16.17 -25.02
C PHE A 20 4.96 -15.52 -25.40
N THR A 21 3.88 -16.29 -25.41
CA THR A 21 2.54 -15.77 -25.69
C THR A 21 2.07 -14.80 -24.59
N THR A 22 2.25 -15.16 -23.32
CA THR A 22 1.92 -14.27 -22.18
C THR A 22 2.79 -13.02 -22.17
N HIS A 23 4.10 -13.14 -22.43
CA HIS A 23 5.00 -11.99 -22.57
C HIS A 23 4.53 -11.04 -23.68
N ARG A 24 4.23 -11.56 -24.86
CA ARG A 24 3.74 -10.75 -25.99
C ARG A 24 2.44 -10.02 -25.66
N GLN A 25 1.53 -10.67 -24.93
CA GLN A 25 0.27 -10.06 -24.50
C GLN A 25 0.47 -8.98 -23.44
N GLN A 26 1.47 -9.13 -22.56
CA GLN A 26 1.76 -8.17 -21.48
C GLN A 26 2.47 -6.91 -21.98
N ILE A 27 3.27 -6.98 -23.05
CA ILE A 27 4.05 -5.83 -23.56
C ILE A 27 3.17 -4.60 -23.83
N HIS A 28 1.97 -4.81 -24.36
CA HIS A 28 1.07 -3.74 -24.80
C HIS A 28 0.02 -3.36 -23.76
N ARG A 29 -0.02 -4.02 -22.59
CA ARG A 29 -1.10 -3.82 -21.60
C ARG A 29 -0.56 -3.29 -20.28
N HIS A 30 -1.23 -2.24 -19.79
CA HIS A 30 -0.99 -1.64 -18.47
C HIS A 30 -1.71 -2.37 -17.33
N VAL A 31 -2.64 -3.27 -17.67
CA VAL A 31 -3.30 -4.15 -16.71
C VAL A 31 -2.57 -5.51 -16.69
N PRO A 32 -2.37 -6.12 -15.52
CA PRO A 32 -1.80 -7.47 -15.42
C PRO A 32 -2.64 -8.48 -16.21
N VAL A 33 -2.02 -9.16 -17.17
CA VAL A 33 -2.69 -10.18 -17.98
C VAL A 33 -2.93 -11.42 -17.10
N PRO A 34 -4.12 -12.06 -17.17
CA PRO A 34 -4.36 -13.30 -16.43
C PRO A 34 -3.39 -14.39 -16.90
N LEU A 35 -2.82 -15.12 -15.96
CA LEU A 35 -1.96 -16.25 -16.29
C LEU A 35 -2.83 -17.43 -16.77
N PRO A 36 -2.30 -18.28 -17.65
CA PRO A 36 -3.00 -19.49 -18.09
C PRO A 36 -3.09 -20.55 -16.97
N ARG A 37 -2.19 -20.50 -15.99
CA ARG A 37 -2.07 -21.45 -14.87
C ARG A 37 -1.71 -20.70 -13.58
N GLN A 38 -2.14 -21.22 -12.44
CA GLN A 38 -1.80 -20.68 -11.11
C GLN A 38 -0.33 -20.94 -10.77
N ASP A 39 0.23 -22.09 -11.16
CA ASP A 39 1.61 -22.48 -10.86
C ASP A 39 2.60 -22.06 -11.96
N PHE A 40 2.32 -20.95 -12.66
CA PHE A 40 3.09 -20.54 -13.84
C PHE A 40 4.58 -20.34 -13.53
N TRP A 41 4.91 -19.66 -12.42
CA TRP A 41 6.29 -19.38 -12.07
C TRP A 41 7.03 -20.63 -11.58
N GLU A 42 6.33 -21.56 -10.92
CA GLU A 42 6.89 -22.86 -10.55
C GLU A 42 7.26 -23.68 -11.78
N MET A 43 6.39 -23.70 -12.79
CA MET A 43 6.63 -24.40 -14.06
C MET A 43 7.76 -23.77 -14.87
N VAL A 44 7.87 -22.44 -14.90
CA VAL A 44 9.00 -21.75 -15.54
C VAL A 44 10.32 -22.05 -14.81
N ARG A 45 10.32 -22.12 -13.47
CA ARG A 45 11.48 -22.55 -12.70
C ARG A 45 11.85 -24.00 -13.01
N ALA A 46 10.88 -24.90 -13.03
CA ALA A 46 11.10 -26.30 -13.37
C ALA A 46 11.67 -26.45 -14.80
N LEU A 47 11.16 -25.69 -15.77
CA LEU A 47 11.70 -25.62 -17.14
C LEU A 47 13.16 -25.15 -17.18
N LEU A 48 13.51 -24.08 -16.45
CA LEU A 48 14.89 -23.62 -16.38
C LEU A 48 15.80 -24.66 -15.74
N SER A 49 15.32 -25.36 -14.70
CA SER A 49 16.07 -26.42 -14.03
C SER A 49 16.29 -27.65 -14.91
N SER A 50 15.30 -28.05 -15.72
CA SER A 50 15.45 -29.17 -16.66
C SER A 50 16.45 -28.84 -17.76
N LEU A 51 16.43 -27.60 -18.29
CA LEU A 51 17.44 -27.11 -19.23
C LEU A 51 18.84 -27.05 -18.59
N ASP A 52 18.95 -26.62 -17.34
CA ASP A 52 20.23 -26.61 -16.60
C ASP A 52 20.80 -28.04 -16.46
N VAL A 53 19.96 -29.03 -16.14
CA VAL A 53 20.38 -30.45 -16.05
C VAL A 53 20.77 -31.00 -17.43
N GLU A 54 20.02 -30.70 -18.48
CA GLU A 54 20.34 -31.13 -19.85
C GLU A 54 21.67 -30.53 -20.34
N ILE A 55 21.89 -29.24 -20.07
CA ILE A 55 23.16 -28.55 -20.36
C ILE A 55 24.30 -29.22 -19.60
N GLN A 56 24.13 -29.49 -18.30
CA GLN A 56 25.16 -30.15 -17.49
C GLN A 56 25.46 -31.57 -17.96
N ASP A 57 24.44 -32.35 -18.35
CA ASP A 57 24.62 -33.70 -18.86
C ASP A 57 25.38 -33.70 -20.19
N MET A 58 25.07 -32.77 -21.10
CA MET A 58 25.81 -32.59 -22.35
C MET A 58 27.26 -32.14 -22.14
N VAL A 59 27.51 -31.29 -21.14
CA VAL A 59 28.86 -30.89 -20.73
C VAL A 59 29.63 -32.07 -20.12
N ARG A 60 29.00 -32.87 -19.25
CA ARG A 60 29.63 -34.07 -18.64
C ARG A 60 29.98 -35.13 -19.67
N LYS A 61 29.14 -35.28 -20.70
CA LYS A 61 29.38 -36.19 -21.84
C LYS A 61 30.50 -35.70 -22.77
N GLY A 62 31.03 -34.49 -22.57
CA GLY A 62 32.11 -33.92 -23.38
C GLY A 62 31.68 -33.46 -24.77
N SER A 63 30.36 -33.38 -25.02
CA SER A 63 29.80 -32.95 -26.30
C SER A 63 29.78 -31.43 -26.38
N THR A 64 30.87 -30.82 -26.81
CA THR A 64 30.94 -29.37 -27.16
C THR A 64 30.31 -29.12 -28.52
N ASP A 65 29.06 -29.54 -28.68
CA ASP A 65 28.36 -29.55 -29.96
C ASP A 65 27.55 -28.26 -30.16
N MET A 66 27.16 -27.96 -31.41
CA MET A 66 26.27 -26.84 -31.76
C MET A 66 24.97 -26.88 -30.92
N ARG A 67 24.54 -28.08 -30.54
CA ARG A 67 23.40 -28.32 -29.64
C ARG A 67 23.57 -27.68 -28.26
N LEU A 68 24.76 -27.77 -27.65
CA LEU A 68 25.04 -27.15 -26.35
C LEU A 68 24.93 -25.63 -26.45
N GLN A 69 25.50 -25.04 -27.49
CA GLN A 69 25.41 -23.60 -27.72
C GLN A 69 23.95 -23.15 -27.96
N ASN A 70 23.16 -23.94 -28.70
CA ASN A 70 21.75 -23.65 -28.91
C ASN A 70 20.93 -23.74 -27.62
N LEU A 71 21.17 -24.75 -26.77
CA LEU A 71 20.55 -24.86 -25.45
C LEU A 71 20.92 -23.69 -24.53
N GLN A 72 22.19 -23.29 -24.50
CA GLN A 72 22.66 -22.13 -23.73
C GLN A 72 22.02 -20.82 -24.22
N LYS A 73 21.91 -20.62 -25.53
CA LYS A 73 21.21 -19.46 -26.12
C LYS A 73 19.72 -19.47 -25.76
N ARG A 74 19.06 -20.64 -25.87
CA ARG A 74 17.65 -20.81 -25.49
C ARG A 74 17.44 -20.49 -24.01
N GLN A 75 18.26 -21.03 -23.12
CA GLN A 75 18.21 -20.75 -21.69
C GLN A 75 18.38 -19.26 -21.38
N THR A 76 19.38 -18.60 -21.99
CA THR A 76 19.62 -17.17 -21.81
C THR A 76 18.40 -16.35 -22.25
N ASN A 77 17.80 -16.71 -23.39
CA ASN A 77 16.60 -16.06 -23.90
C ASN A 77 15.39 -16.25 -22.97
N ILE A 78 15.14 -17.48 -22.50
CA ILE A 78 14.05 -17.77 -21.55
C ILE A 78 14.25 -16.99 -20.25
N ARG A 79 15.47 -16.97 -19.68
CA ARG A 79 15.78 -16.20 -18.47
C ARG A 79 15.52 -14.70 -18.68
N ARG A 80 15.92 -14.16 -19.83
CA ARG A 80 15.69 -12.76 -20.19
C ARG A 80 14.19 -12.45 -20.28
N ILE A 81 13.43 -13.25 -21.02
CA ILE A 81 12.00 -13.02 -21.24
C ILE A 81 11.20 -13.21 -19.95
N ALA A 82 11.54 -14.20 -19.12
CA ALA A 82 10.95 -14.36 -17.80
C ALA A 82 11.18 -13.13 -16.92
N SER A 83 12.39 -12.56 -16.95
CA SER A 83 12.73 -11.33 -16.20
C SER A 83 12.00 -10.10 -16.73
N GLU A 84 11.89 -9.96 -18.06
CA GLU A 84 11.16 -8.87 -18.71
C GLU A 84 9.66 -8.96 -18.42
N LEU A 85 9.08 -10.18 -18.48
CA LEU A 85 7.70 -10.44 -18.09
C LEU A 85 7.45 -10.06 -16.63
N ALA A 86 8.27 -10.55 -15.70
CA ALA A 86 8.12 -10.25 -14.28
C ALA A 86 8.17 -8.74 -14.01
N ARG A 87 9.12 -8.03 -14.63
CA ARG A 87 9.23 -6.56 -14.53
C ARG A 87 7.97 -5.86 -15.04
N LYS A 88 7.50 -6.22 -16.23
CA LYS A 88 6.29 -5.61 -16.83
C LYS A 88 5.05 -5.88 -15.99
N ARG A 89 4.90 -7.09 -15.46
CA ARG A 89 3.79 -7.46 -14.56
C ARG A 89 3.83 -6.68 -13.26
N MET A 90 5.01 -6.53 -12.64
CA MET A 90 5.17 -5.74 -11.42
C MET A 90 4.79 -4.27 -11.65
N VAL A 91 5.24 -3.67 -12.76
CA VAL A 91 4.85 -2.30 -13.13
C VAL A 91 3.35 -2.18 -13.37
N ALA A 92 2.74 -3.13 -14.10
CA ALA A 92 1.29 -3.16 -14.34
C ALA A 92 0.49 -3.31 -13.03
N MET A 93 0.91 -4.19 -12.12
CA MET A 93 0.30 -4.34 -10.80
C MET A 93 0.41 -3.05 -9.99
N MET A 94 1.57 -2.40 -10.02
CA MET A 94 1.77 -1.14 -9.31
C MET A 94 0.92 0.00 -9.89
N GLN A 95 0.87 0.12 -11.22
CA GLN A 95 0.00 1.08 -11.88
C GLN A 95 -1.47 0.84 -11.52
N HIS A 96 -1.89 -0.43 -11.46
CA HIS A 96 -3.24 -0.78 -11.05
C HIS A 96 -3.52 -0.43 -9.59
N VAL A 97 -2.67 -0.82 -8.63
CA VAL A 97 -2.86 -0.50 -7.20
C VAL A 97 -2.87 1.01 -6.99
N ALA A 98 -1.90 1.72 -7.56
CA ALA A 98 -1.83 3.18 -7.41
C ALA A 98 -3.06 3.86 -8.00
N SER A 99 -3.49 3.45 -9.21
CA SER A 99 -4.69 3.99 -9.84
C SER A 99 -5.95 3.66 -9.06
N GLN A 100 -6.06 2.46 -8.50
CA GLN A 100 -7.21 2.05 -7.70
C GLN A 100 -7.26 2.79 -6.35
N ALA A 101 -6.14 2.90 -5.66
CA ALA A 101 -6.09 3.48 -4.32
C ALA A 101 -6.23 5.02 -4.31
N LEU A 102 -5.72 5.71 -5.34
CA LEU A 102 -5.73 7.18 -5.42
C LEU A 102 -7.01 7.74 -6.05
N ARG A 103 -7.68 7.00 -6.94
CA ARG A 103 -8.93 7.45 -7.60
C ARG A 103 -10.17 7.35 -6.69
N SER A 104 -10.14 6.52 -5.66
CA SER A 104 -11.31 6.17 -4.84
C SER A 104 -11.99 7.35 -4.11
N GLY A 105 -11.32 8.48 -3.89
CA GLY A 105 -11.90 9.57 -3.08
C GLY A 105 -12.60 10.72 -3.82
N VAL A 106 -12.57 10.78 -5.17
CA VAL A 106 -13.04 12.00 -5.87
C VAL A 106 -14.55 12.02 -6.11
N ASN A 107 -15.23 10.87 -6.26
CA ASN A 107 -16.69 10.82 -6.36
C ASN A 107 -17.24 9.38 -6.18
N PRO A 108 -18.07 9.11 -5.15
CA PRO A 108 -18.68 7.78 -4.96
C PRO A 108 -19.72 7.43 -6.04
N SER A 109 -20.26 8.42 -6.77
CA SER A 109 -21.22 8.23 -7.86
C SER A 109 -20.58 7.99 -9.24
N MET A 110 -19.28 8.27 -9.38
CA MET A 110 -18.51 8.18 -10.64
C MET A 110 -17.21 7.39 -10.42
N ALA A 111 -17.18 6.54 -9.40
CA ALA A 111 -16.11 5.57 -9.22
C ALA A 111 -16.25 4.50 -10.32
N GLN A 112 -15.77 4.80 -11.52
CA GLN A 112 -15.33 3.77 -12.45
C GLN A 112 -14.10 3.11 -11.83
N GLU A 113 -14.35 2.30 -10.80
CA GLU A 113 -13.35 1.43 -10.22
C GLU A 113 -12.79 0.58 -11.36
N LEU A 114 -11.47 0.59 -11.52
CA LEU A 114 -10.81 -0.29 -12.47
C LEU A 114 -11.29 -1.73 -12.20
N PRO A 115 -11.56 -2.53 -13.25
CA PRO A 115 -12.02 -3.89 -13.08
C PRO A 115 -11.14 -4.64 -12.07
N SER A 116 -11.76 -5.14 -11.00
CA SER A 116 -11.06 -5.91 -9.98
C SER A 116 -10.29 -7.06 -10.63
N LEU A 117 -9.03 -7.25 -10.26
CA LEU A 117 -8.22 -8.36 -10.78
C LEU A 117 -8.82 -9.72 -10.38
N ASP A 118 -8.95 -10.61 -11.37
CA ASP A 118 -9.38 -12.00 -11.17
C ASP A 118 -8.26 -12.86 -10.56
N TRP A 119 -8.07 -12.75 -9.24
CA TRP A 119 -7.01 -13.45 -8.49
C TRP A 119 -7.06 -14.97 -8.58
N GLN A 120 -8.18 -15.57 -9.00
CA GLN A 120 -8.30 -17.01 -9.20
C GLN A 120 -7.41 -17.53 -10.34
N ARG A 121 -6.99 -16.67 -11.26
CA ARG A 121 -6.14 -17.03 -12.41
C ARG A 121 -4.68 -16.62 -12.21
N HIS A 122 -4.35 -15.98 -11.10
CA HIS A 122 -3.01 -15.49 -10.82
C HIS A 122 -2.23 -16.43 -9.89
N ASP A 123 -0.91 -16.29 -9.90
CA ASP A 123 -0.02 -17.04 -9.04
C ASP A 123 -0.11 -16.53 -7.58
N PRO A 124 -0.08 -17.42 -6.58
CA PRO A 124 -0.17 -17.03 -5.17
C PRO A 124 0.94 -16.06 -4.73
N ALA A 125 2.13 -16.12 -5.32
CA ALA A 125 3.22 -15.19 -5.01
C ALA A 125 2.91 -13.76 -5.49
N GLU A 126 2.26 -13.62 -6.66
CA GLU A 126 1.85 -12.31 -7.17
C GLU A 126 0.75 -11.70 -6.31
N LYS A 127 -0.19 -12.52 -5.85
CA LYS A 127 -1.24 -12.09 -4.92
C LYS A 127 -0.65 -11.55 -3.61
N ALA A 128 0.32 -12.24 -3.04
CA ALA A 128 1.00 -11.79 -1.82
C ALA A 128 1.75 -10.47 -2.05
N PHE A 129 2.44 -10.32 -3.19
CA PHE A 129 3.11 -9.09 -3.55
C PHE A 129 2.12 -7.92 -3.74
N TYR A 130 1.00 -8.15 -4.41
CA TYR A 130 -0.03 -7.13 -4.62
C TYR A 130 -0.64 -6.66 -3.30
N HIS A 131 -0.97 -7.58 -2.39
CA HIS A 131 -1.46 -7.22 -1.06
C HIS A 131 -0.44 -6.40 -0.26
N ALA A 132 0.85 -6.77 -0.32
CA ALA A 132 1.91 -5.97 0.29
C ALA A 132 2.00 -4.56 -0.32
N LEU A 133 1.81 -4.43 -1.64
CA LEU A 133 1.80 -3.13 -2.31
C LEU A 133 0.59 -2.28 -1.89
N GLN A 134 -0.59 -2.90 -1.76
CA GLN A 134 -1.79 -2.24 -1.26
C GLN A 134 -1.55 -1.64 0.14
N LEU A 135 -0.97 -2.43 1.06
CA LEU A 135 -0.62 -1.94 2.40
C LEU A 135 0.38 -0.77 2.37
N ASN A 136 1.37 -0.82 1.46
CA ASN A 136 2.34 0.26 1.31
C ASN A 136 1.69 1.54 0.76
N VAL A 137 0.76 1.41 -0.20
CA VAL A 137 0.01 2.56 -0.72
C VAL A 137 -0.94 3.12 0.33
N ASP A 138 -1.57 2.27 1.14
CA ASP A 138 -2.40 2.72 2.26
C ASP A 138 -1.58 3.42 3.34
N ARG A 139 -0.37 2.93 3.62
CA ARG A 139 0.59 3.62 4.50
C ARG A 139 0.93 5.00 3.94
N PHE A 140 1.29 5.07 2.67
CA PHE A 140 1.59 6.33 1.98
C PHE A 140 0.40 7.31 2.02
N LYS A 141 -0.83 6.82 1.82
CA LYS A 141 -2.06 7.63 1.93
C LYS A 141 -2.25 8.21 3.33
N LYS A 142 -1.90 7.47 4.38
CA LYS A 142 -1.96 7.94 5.77
C LYS A 142 -0.86 8.95 6.07
N GLU A 143 0.36 8.70 5.62
CA GLU A 143 1.51 9.59 5.84
C GLU A 143 1.31 10.97 5.19
N ILE A 144 0.64 11.03 4.04
CA ILE A 144 0.36 12.28 3.30
C ILE A 144 -0.97 12.92 3.70
N ASP A 145 -1.76 12.27 4.55
CA ASP A 145 -3.18 12.61 4.78
C ASP A 145 -3.93 12.87 3.46
N TRP A 146 -3.87 11.86 2.58
CA TRP A 146 -4.48 11.92 1.26
C TRP A 146 -5.99 12.19 1.34
N GLN A 147 -6.67 11.73 2.39
CA GLN A 147 -8.09 11.99 2.60
C GLN A 147 -8.35 13.47 2.95
N GLY A 148 -7.56 14.07 3.85
CA GLY A 148 -7.61 15.51 4.10
C GLY A 148 -7.36 16.33 2.83
N MET A 149 -6.40 15.90 1.99
CA MET A 149 -6.13 16.58 0.73
C MET A 149 -7.25 16.43 -0.32
N GLN A 150 -7.91 15.28 -0.40
CA GLN A 150 -9.02 15.06 -1.35
C GLN A 150 -10.35 15.67 -0.90
N GLN A 151 -10.64 15.63 0.40
CA GLN A 151 -11.90 16.13 0.96
C GLN A 151 -11.83 17.61 1.33
N GLY A 152 -10.62 18.19 1.41
CA GLY A 152 -10.38 19.56 1.82
C GLY A 152 -11.05 19.89 3.15
N LEU A 153 -11.37 21.18 3.35
CA LEU A 153 -12.07 21.69 4.54
C LEU A 153 -13.49 21.10 4.71
N LEU A 154 -14.04 20.42 3.69
CA LEU A 154 -15.32 19.73 3.74
C LEU A 154 -15.25 18.42 4.55
N GLY A 155 -14.07 17.78 4.62
CA GLY A 155 -13.79 16.65 5.50
C GLY A 155 -13.71 17.05 6.97
N GLU A 156 -13.14 18.24 7.27
CA GLU A 156 -13.10 18.79 8.63
C GLU A 156 -14.48 19.22 9.15
N LEU A 157 -15.36 19.72 8.27
CA LEU A 157 -16.73 20.06 8.64
C LEU A 157 -17.59 18.82 8.91
N ARG A 158 -17.18 17.66 8.38
CA ARG A 158 -17.69 16.34 8.75
C ARG A 158 -16.83 15.68 9.82
N THR A 159 -16.31 16.46 10.77
CA THR A 159 -16.11 15.89 12.10
C THR A 159 -17.43 15.25 12.49
N SER A 160 -17.43 13.93 12.65
CA SER A 160 -18.56 13.23 13.25
C SER A 160 -18.95 14.03 14.50
N PRO A 161 -20.25 14.32 14.71
CA PRO A 161 -20.66 15.06 15.89
C PRO A 161 -20.02 14.35 17.08
N ARG A 162 -19.24 15.09 17.88
CA ARG A 162 -18.52 14.52 19.03
C ARG A 162 -19.55 13.77 19.84
N SER A 163 -19.47 12.45 19.81
CA SER A 163 -20.45 11.61 20.48
C SER A 163 -20.21 11.77 21.97
N HIS A 164 -21.19 12.34 22.65
CA HIS A 164 -21.07 12.59 24.08
C HIS A 164 -21.62 11.40 24.86
N ALA A 165 -21.00 11.10 26.00
CA ALA A 165 -21.49 10.05 26.89
C ALA A 165 -22.93 10.36 27.33
N PRO A 166 -23.80 9.34 27.45
CA PRO A 166 -25.18 9.55 27.90
C PRO A 166 -25.19 10.21 29.28
N GLY A 167 -25.89 11.35 29.37
CA GLY A 167 -25.96 12.18 30.59
C GLY A 167 -25.25 13.53 30.52
N THR A 168 -24.55 13.85 29.42
CA THR A 168 -24.08 15.23 29.20
C THR A 168 -25.26 16.14 28.84
N MET A 169 -25.51 17.18 29.64
CA MET A 169 -26.52 18.21 29.37
C MET A 169 -25.85 19.51 28.89
N GLN A 170 -26.53 20.28 28.05
CA GLN A 170 -26.06 21.60 27.63
C GLN A 170 -26.19 22.62 28.76
N LEU A 171 -25.33 23.64 28.77
CA LEU A 171 -25.36 24.70 29.79
C LEU A 171 -26.69 25.49 29.79
N ASP A 172 -27.37 25.56 28.65
CA ASP A 172 -28.70 26.16 28.51
C ASP A 172 -29.77 25.43 29.34
N ALA A 173 -29.60 24.12 29.61
CA ALA A 173 -30.57 23.35 30.40
C ALA A 173 -30.55 23.71 31.90
N PHE A 174 -29.55 24.45 32.36
CA PHE A 174 -29.45 24.91 33.75
C PHE A 174 -30.08 26.29 33.97
N ILE A 175 -30.49 26.98 32.90
CA ILE A 175 -31.18 28.28 32.97
C ILE A 175 -32.67 28.00 32.80
N GLY A 176 -33.43 28.11 33.89
CA GLY A 176 -34.86 27.77 33.92
C GLY A 176 -35.72 28.55 32.91
N GLU A 177 -35.32 29.78 32.55
CA GLU A 177 -35.97 30.58 31.51
C GLU A 177 -34.93 31.48 30.80
N GLY A 178 -34.56 31.12 29.56
CA GLY A 178 -33.71 31.92 28.67
C GLY A 178 -32.63 31.10 27.95
N GLN A 179 -32.36 31.40 26.68
CA GLN A 179 -31.20 30.87 25.95
C GLN A 179 -29.96 31.69 26.35
N LEU A 180 -28.86 31.04 26.75
CA LEU A 180 -27.61 31.73 27.08
C LEU A 180 -27.01 32.40 25.83
N THR A 181 -27.30 31.85 24.65
CA THR A 181 -26.90 32.39 23.35
C THR A 181 -28.11 32.78 22.53
N SER A 182 -27.99 33.76 21.63
CA SER A 182 -29.09 34.19 20.75
C SER A 182 -29.40 33.20 19.61
N GLN A 183 -28.73 32.04 19.59
CA GLN A 183 -28.93 30.97 18.63
C GLN A 183 -29.43 29.72 19.35
N PRO A 184 -30.29 28.91 18.71
CA PRO A 184 -30.71 27.63 19.28
C PRO A 184 -29.47 26.73 19.47
N PRO A 185 -29.36 26.02 20.60
CA PRO A 185 -28.19 25.21 20.87
C PRO A 185 -28.08 24.03 19.87
N PRO A 186 -26.84 23.63 19.49
CA PRO A 186 -26.60 22.54 18.55
C PRO A 186 -27.07 21.19 19.14
N ASP A 187 -27.62 20.30 18.33
CA ASP A 187 -28.13 19.01 18.82
C ASP A 187 -26.97 18.11 19.32
N LEU A 188 -27.16 17.48 20.49
CA LEU A 188 -26.17 16.57 21.07
C LEU A 188 -26.35 15.19 20.43
N ALA A 189 -25.35 14.72 19.69
CA ALA A 189 -25.29 13.30 19.29
C ALA A 189 -24.78 12.49 20.48
N PHE A 190 -25.62 11.62 21.04
CA PHE A 190 -25.19 10.64 22.03
C PHE A 190 -24.61 9.41 21.34
N GLU A 191 -23.66 8.73 21.98
CA GLU A 191 -23.32 7.36 21.57
C GLU A 191 -24.57 6.50 21.76
N ASP A 192 -25.17 6.02 20.65
CA ASP A 192 -26.22 5.02 20.71
C ASP A 192 -25.69 3.86 21.55
N THR A 193 -26.45 3.43 22.56
CA THR A 193 -26.15 2.23 23.34
C THR A 193 -25.92 1.10 22.37
N LEU A 194 -24.65 0.71 22.19
CA LEU A 194 -24.26 -0.45 21.40
C LEU A 194 -25.14 -1.62 21.82
N GLU A 195 -25.72 -2.33 20.84
CA GLU A 195 -26.44 -3.57 21.14
C GLU A 195 -25.52 -4.45 21.99
N PRO A 196 -26.02 -5.04 23.09
CA PRO A 196 -25.22 -5.93 23.91
C PRO A 196 -24.60 -6.96 22.99
N LEU A 197 -23.28 -7.12 23.05
CA LEU A 197 -22.60 -8.18 22.32
C LEU A 197 -23.35 -9.49 22.60
N PRO A 198 -23.67 -10.30 21.57
CA PRO A 198 -24.25 -11.61 21.81
C PRO A 198 -23.33 -12.33 22.79
N ALA A 199 -23.91 -12.87 23.87
CA ALA A 199 -23.15 -13.64 24.85
C ALA A 199 -22.30 -14.66 24.08
N ALA A 200 -20.99 -14.65 24.31
CA ALA A 200 -20.13 -15.68 23.77
C ALA A 200 -20.74 -17.02 24.21
N GLU A 201 -21.11 -17.87 23.25
CA GLU A 201 -21.44 -19.24 23.57
C GLU A 201 -20.16 -19.83 24.15
N GLU A 202 -20.15 -20.07 25.46
CA GLU A 202 -19.04 -20.74 26.16
C GLU A 202 -18.72 -22.02 25.36
N ASP A 203 -17.58 -22.00 24.66
CA ASP A 203 -17.13 -23.16 23.90
C ASP A 203 -16.89 -24.30 24.90
N ALA A 204 -17.05 -25.55 24.47
CA ALA A 204 -16.84 -26.71 25.32
C ALA A 204 -15.43 -26.73 25.95
N GLU A 205 -14.45 -26.06 25.34
CA GLU A 205 -13.11 -25.87 25.88
C GLU A 205 -13.06 -24.96 27.13
N GLU A 206 -13.89 -23.92 27.22
CA GLU A 206 -13.94 -23.02 28.38
C GLU A 206 -14.55 -23.73 29.60
N ARG A 207 -15.57 -24.58 29.39
CA ARG A 207 -16.12 -25.45 30.44
C ARG A 207 -15.11 -26.46 30.97
N TRP A 208 -14.14 -26.88 30.15
CA TRP A 208 -13.08 -27.80 30.58
C TRP A 208 -11.95 -27.11 31.34
N MET A 209 -11.80 -25.78 31.25
CA MET A 209 -10.84 -25.05 32.08
C MET A 209 -11.27 -24.98 33.54
N ASP A 210 -12.57 -24.78 33.81
CA ASP A 210 -13.09 -24.73 35.18
C ASP A 210 -13.02 -26.09 35.91
N ASP A 211 -13.13 -27.20 35.17
CA ASP A 211 -13.01 -28.57 35.70
C ASP A 211 -11.55 -29.06 35.84
N ALA A 212 -10.58 -28.22 35.49
CA ALA A 212 -9.19 -28.66 35.43
C ALA A 212 -8.55 -28.75 36.84
N PRO A 213 -7.83 -29.83 37.18
CA PRO A 213 -7.26 -30.05 38.52
C PRO A 213 -6.23 -29.01 38.98
N TRP A 214 -5.80 -28.10 38.08
CA TRP A 214 -4.87 -27.02 38.36
C TRP A 214 -5.56 -25.71 38.78
N ALA A 215 -6.90 -25.60 38.67
CA ALA A 215 -7.64 -24.45 39.20
C ALA A 215 -7.57 -24.37 40.74
N ASP A 216 -7.41 -25.51 41.41
CA ASP A 216 -7.24 -25.63 42.87
C ASP A 216 -5.81 -25.30 43.36
N GLU A 217 -4.85 -25.04 42.46
CA GLU A 217 -3.47 -24.70 42.86
C GLU A 217 -3.42 -23.38 43.65
N GLU A 218 -4.30 -22.42 43.36
CA GLU A 218 -4.39 -21.16 44.09
C GLU A 218 -4.86 -21.37 45.54
N ALA A 219 -5.81 -22.29 45.75
CA ALA A 219 -6.27 -22.69 47.09
C ALA A 219 -5.18 -23.47 47.86
N TYR A 220 -4.41 -24.31 47.17
CA TYR A 220 -3.29 -25.06 47.76
C TYR A 220 -2.12 -24.14 48.16
N LEU A 221 -1.81 -23.11 47.34
CA LEU A 221 -0.84 -22.06 47.67
C LEU A 221 -1.27 -21.21 48.88
N LEU A 222 -2.57 -20.94 49.02
CA LEU A 222 -3.11 -20.18 50.14
C LEU A 222 -3.11 -20.99 51.45
N ALA A 223 -3.28 -22.32 51.37
CA ALA A 223 -3.20 -23.21 52.51
C ALA A 223 -1.79 -23.28 53.12
N ASP A 224 -0.73 -23.29 52.29
CA ASP A 224 0.66 -23.29 52.77
C ASP A 224 1.07 -21.96 53.45
N MET A 225 0.42 -20.85 53.11
CA MET A 225 0.60 -19.58 53.83
C MET A 225 -0.10 -19.57 55.20
N ALA A 226 -1.26 -20.20 55.32
CA ALA A 226 -2.03 -20.22 56.58
C ALA A 226 -1.34 -21.05 57.68
N ASP A 227 -0.64 -22.14 57.32
CA ASP A 227 0.09 -22.98 58.28
C ASP A 227 1.35 -22.29 58.86
N ARG A 228 1.81 -21.16 58.28
CA ARG A 228 2.97 -20.40 58.80
C ARG A 228 2.63 -19.50 60.01
N GLU A 229 1.36 -19.33 60.38
CA GLU A 229 0.97 -18.41 61.46
C GLU A 229 1.02 -19.01 62.88
N THR A 230 1.34 -20.30 63.06
CA THR A 230 1.40 -20.92 64.41
C THR A 230 2.77 -21.52 64.77
N GLY A 231 3.71 -20.69 65.24
CA GLY A 231 4.89 -21.18 65.97
C GLY A 231 6.08 -20.22 66.14
N LYS A 232 6.43 -19.86 67.39
CA LYS A 232 7.69 -19.19 67.82
C LYS A 232 8.94 -20.10 67.59
N PRO A 233 10.19 -19.62 67.84
CA PRO A 233 11.08 -18.78 67.02
C PRO A 233 12.37 -19.53 66.53
N VAL A 234 13.16 -18.87 65.69
CA VAL A 234 14.40 -19.33 64.97
C VAL A 234 15.55 -19.84 65.87
N PRO A 235 16.54 -20.63 65.36
CA PRO A 235 17.81 -20.00 64.99
C PRO A 235 18.53 -20.56 63.73
N SER A 236 19.40 -19.70 63.19
CA SER A 236 20.14 -19.77 61.92
C SER A 236 21.27 -20.81 61.84
N VAL A 237 21.56 -21.34 60.64
CA VAL A 237 22.92 -21.74 60.21
C VAL A 237 23.12 -21.47 58.70
N GLN A 238 24.30 -20.95 58.37
CA GLN A 238 24.83 -20.50 57.07
C GLN A 238 25.21 -21.68 56.15
N THR A 239 25.17 -21.50 54.81
CA THR A 239 26.33 -21.52 53.86
C THR A 239 25.88 -21.68 52.39
N GLU A 240 26.40 -20.81 51.52
CA GLU A 240 26.54 -20.99 50.05
C GLU A 240 27.46 -22.20 49.73
N PRO A 241 27.59 -22.75 48.48
CA PRO A 241 27.40 -22.11 47.16
C PRO A 241 26.85 -22.99 46.00
N SER A 242 26.68 -22.31 44.85
CA SER A 242 26.97 -22.77 43.48
C SER A 242 25.82 -22.97 42.47
N SER A 243 25.98 -22.20 41.39
CA SER A 243 25.68 -22.45 39.98
C SER A 243 24.25 -22.60 39.48
N GLY A 244 23.89 -21.69 38.56
CA GLY A 244 23.32 -22.11 37.29
C GLY A 244 21.93 -21.57 36.95
N ALA A 245 21.93 -20.48 36.19
CA ALA A 245 20.90 -20.08 35.22
C ALA A 245 19.48 -19.73 35.74
N LYS A 246 19.20 -18.42 35.78
CA LYS A 246 17.85 -17.88 35.53
C LYS A 246 17.95 -16.72 34.52
N HIS A 247 17.53 -16.99 33.29
CA HIS A 247 16.80 -16.00 32.48
C HIS A 247 15.49 -15.73 33.25
N GLY A 248 15.00 -14.52 33.50
CA GLY A 248 15.06 -13.31 32.70
C GLY A 248 13.62 -12.95 32.39
N ALA A 249 13.00 -12.10 33.21
CA ALA A 249 11.87 -11.26 32.82
C ALA A 249 11.46 -10.32 33.98
N ALA A 250 11.39 -9.03 33.64
CA ALA A 250 10.55 -8.00 34.25
C ALA A 250 10.90 -7.50 35.67
N MET A 251 11.84 -6.55 35.77
CA MET A 251 11.74 -5.40 36.69
C MET A 251 12.82 -4.37 36.36
N GLU A 252 12.57 -3.49 35.39
CA GLU A 252 13.43 -2.33 35.06
C GLU A 252 12.52 -1.12 34.79
N LEU A 253 11.95 -0.56 35.86
CA LEU A 253 11.36 0.78 35.87
C LEU A 253 11.85 1.48 37.13
N ALA A 254 13.10 1.95 37.06
CA ALA A 254 13.64 2.97 37.96
C ALA A 254 14.11 4.17 37.11
N PRO A 255 13.86 5.41 37.54
CA PRO A 255 14.19 6.60 36.77
C PRO A 255 15.70 6.87 36.81
N SER A 256 16.31 6.97 35.63
CA SER A 256 17.72 7.33 35.46
C SER A 256 18.04 8.72 36.02
N LYS A 257 19.13 8.81 36.78
CA LYS A 257 19.78 10.04 37.26
C LYS A 257 20.96 10.36 36.34
N GLU A 258 20.72 11.08 35.26
CA GLU A 258 21.75 11.85 34.56
C GLU A 258 21.17 13.20 34.15
N PRO A 259 21.89 14.32 34.35
CA PRO A 259 21.37 15.65 34.07
C PRO A 259 21.28 15.90 32.56
N LEU A 260 20.17 16.51 32.14
CA LEU A 260 19.89 17.00 30.79
C LEU A 260 21.01 17.91 30.29
N ASP A 261 21.62 17.55 29.16
CA ASP A 261 22.45 18.47 28.39
C ASP A 261 21.56 19.52 27.71
N VAL A 262 21.97 20.77 27.91
CA VAL A 262 21.37 21.98 27.35
C VAL A 262 21.52 21.94 25.83
N ILE A 263 20.39 22.02 25.13
CA ILE A 263 20.37 22.21 23.67
C ILE A 263 20.83 23.63 23.39
N GLU A 264 22.03 23.74 22.80
CA GLU A 264 22.67 24.98 22.39
C GLU A 264 22.00 25.49 21.10
N ASP A 265 21.53 26.73 21.15
CA ASP A 265 20.84 27.45 20.09
C ASP A 265 21.85 27.90 19.02
N VAL A 266 21.76 27.35 17.81
CA VAL A 266 22.63 27.73 16.68
C VAL A 266 21.90 28.79 15.84
N PRO A 267 22.42 30.02 15.74
CA PRO A 267 21.77 31.06 14.95
C PRO A 267 21.94 30.78 13.46
N VAL A 268 20.81 30.75 12.75
CA VAL A 268 20.74 30.81 11.29
C VAL A 268 21.18 32.20 10.85
N ALA A 269 22.37 32.29 10.28
CA ALA A 269 22.81 33.46 9.52
C ALA A 269 22.10 33.50 8.17
N SER A 270 21.63 34.68 7.87
CA SER A 270 20.78 35.14 6.78
C SER A 270 21.50 35.34 5.44
N GLU A 271 20.66 35.52 4.40
CA GLU A 271 20.87 36.22 3.12
C GLU A 271 21.32 35.40 1.90
N GLU A 272 20.39 35.18 0.98
CA GLU A 272 20.41 35.69 -0.41
C GLU A 272 18.97 35.56 -0.96
N SER A 273 18.19 36.66 -0.90
CA SER A 273 17.93 37.62 -1.99
C SER A 273 16.64 37.31 -2.77
N VAL A 274 15.60 38.05 -2.37
CA VAL A 274 14.41 38.41 -3.11
C VAL A 274 14.78 39.02 -4.47
N GLU A 275 14.23 38.46 -5.55
CA GLU A 275 13.96 39.22 -6.77
C GLU A 275 12.47 39.10 -7.11
N SER A 276 11.77 40.18 -6.77
CA SER A 276 10.54 40.60 -7.41
C SER A 276 10.86 41.18 -8.79
N HIS A 277 10.36 40.57 -9.85
CA HIS A 277 10.08 41.23 -11.13
C HIS A 277 8.61 40.97 -11.44
N GLU A 278 7.75 41.94 -11.15
CA GLU A 278 7.28 42.95 -12.10
C GLU A 278 6.34 42.37 -13.15
N SER A 279 5.09 42.81 -13.04
CA SER A 279 4.09 42.85 -14.10
C SER A 279 4.70 43.24 -15.45
N ILE A 280 4.63 42.35 -16.43
CA ILE A 280 4.80 42.69 -17.85
C ILE A 280 3.49 42.41 -18.54
N ASP A 281 2.66 43.45 -18.60
CA ASP A 281 1.63 43.60 -19.61
C ASP A 281 2.31 43.93 -20.96
N LEU A 282 1.84 43.28 -22.04
CA LEU A 282 1.94 43.64 -23.46
C LEU A 282 3.13 43.12 -24.28
N ASN A 283 3.03 41.87 -24.74
CA ASN A 283 2.80 41.58 -26.16
C ASN A 283 2.61 40.06 -26.36
N ASP A 284 1.43 39.55 -26.02
CA ASP A 284 1.02 38.21 -26.46
C ASP A 284 0.72 38.27 -27.95
N ALA A 285 1.76 38.00 -28.75
CA ALA A 285 1.60 37.79 -30.18
C ALA A 285 0.89 36.44 -30.37
N ASN A 286 -0.44 36.44 -30.29
CA ASN A 286 -1.25 35.24 -30.52
C ASN A 286 -0.90 34.65 -31.89
N ILE A 287 -0.36 33.44 -31.88
CA ILE A 287 0.06 32.70 -33.07
C ILE A 287 -1.15 31.98 -33.63
N ARG A 288 -1.31 32.10 -34.95
CA ARG A 288 -2.35 31.38 -35.69
C ARG A 288 -1.87 29.96 -35.96
N VAL A 289 -2.56 28.97 -35.41
CA VAL A 289 -2.26 27.55 -35.62
C VAL A 289 -3.41 26.86 -36.33
N ARG A 290 -3.09 26.00 -37.31
CA ARG A 290 -4.06 25.11 -37.96
C ARG A 290 -3.94 23.73 -37.35
N ILE A 291 -5.08 23.16 -36.96
CA ILE A 291 -5.13 21.87 -36.29
C ILE A 291 -5.18 20.75 -37.33
N LEU A 292 -4.28 19.78 -37.21
CA LEU A 292 -4.15 18.66 -38.15
C LEU A 292 -4.97 17.44 -37.70
N GLU A 293 -5.12 17.25 -36.39
CA GLU A 293 -5.83 16.10 -35.80
C GLU A 293 -6.87 16.57 -34.77
N THR A 294 -8.07 15.97 -34.81
CA THR A 294 -9.15 16.32 -33.88
C THR A 294 -8.82 15.72 -32.52
N MET A 295 -8.73 16.57 -31.49
CA MET A 295 -8.54 16.12 -30.11
C MET A 295 -9.90 15.95 -29.43
N PRO A 296 -10.21 14.78 -28.85
CA PRO A 296 -11.48 14.53 -28.18
C PRO A 296 -11.56 15.20 -26.79
N GLU A 297 -10.44 15.64 -26.22
CA GLU A 297 -10.38 16.34 -24.94
C GLU A 297 -10.19 17.86 -25.15
N PRO A 298 -11.04 18.71 -24.55
CA PRO A 298 -10.89 20.16 -24.64
C PRO A 298 -9.66 20.62 -23.86
N ILE A 299 -8.84 21.48 -24.47
CA ILE A 299 -7.64 22.05 -23.85
C ILE A 299 -8.04 23.38 -23.21
N MET A 300 -7.58 23.62 -21.97
CA MET A 300 -7.76 24.92 -21.33
C MET A 300 -6.77 25.91 -21.91
N ASP A 301 -7.28 27.02 -22.42
CA ASP A 301 -6.45 28.17 -22.77
C ASP A 301 -5.94 28.88 -21.49
N PRO A 302 -4.93 29.78 -21.58
CA PRO A 302 -4.46 30.56 -20.43
C PRO A 302 -5.53 31.50 -19.82
N SER A 303 -6.66 31.72 -20.51
CA SER A 303 -7.85 32.41 -19.98
C SER A 303 -8.81 31.50 -19.21
N GLY A 304 -8.54 30.19 -19.15
CA GLY A 304 -9.38 29.20 -18.48
C GLY A 304 -10.65 28.79 -19.25
N GLU A 305 -10.76 29.13 -20.54
CA GLU A 305 -11.85 28.71 -21.42
C GLU A 305 -11.54 27.34 -22.06
N PRO A 306 -12.49 26.39 -22.05
CA PRO A 306 -12.29 25.09 -22.68
C PRO A 306 -12.38 25.19 -24.20
N LEU A 307 -11.26 24.97 -24.89
CA LEU A 307 -11.17 24.99 -26.34
C LEU A 307 -11.24 23.58 -26.93
N SER A 308 -12.29 23.31 -27.71
CA SER A 308 -12.42 22.08 -28.50
C SER A 308 -11.68 22.22 -29.83
N LEU A 309 -10.73 21.32 -30.09
CA LEU A 309 -9.85 21.36 -31.27
C LEU A 309 -10.33 20.36 -32.34
N GLU A 310 -10.98 20.85 -33.39
CA GLU A 310 -11.39 20.04 -34.55
C GLU A 310 -10.34 20.11 -35.68
N ALA A 311 -10.16 18.99 -36.40
CA ALA A 311 -9.18 18.92 -37.49
C ALA A 311 -9.59 19.85 -38.64
N GLY A 312 -8.69 20.76 -39.01
CA GLY A 312 -8.89 21.75 -40.06
C GLY A 312 -9.23 23.15 -39.54
N ASP A 313 -9.57 23.29 -38.27
CA ASP A 313 -9.87 24.59 -37.66
C ASP A 313 -8.61 25.40 -37.37
N VAL A 314 -8.79 26.72 -37.32
CA VAL A 314 -7.70 27.68 -37.14
C VAL A 314 -7.96 28.49 -35.88
N HIS A 315 -7.10 28.31 -34.88
CA HIS A 315 -7.19 28.98 -33.59
C HIS A 315 -6.05 29.99 -33.40
N PHE A 316 -6.32 31.02 -32.60
CA PHE A 316 -5.34 32.02 -32.17
C PHE A 316 -4.96 31.68 -30.73
N LEU A 317 -3.77 31.14 -30.54
CA LEU A 317 -3.27 30.69 -29.24
C LEU A 317 -2.00 31.47 -28.89
N ASP A 318 -1.70 31.53 -27.60
CA ASP A 318 -0.43 32.00 -27.06
C ASP A 318 0.75 31.17 -27.59
N ASP A 319 1.96 31.74 -27.60
CA ASP A 319 3.16 31.07 -28.13
C ASP A 319 3.50 29.78 -27.38
N GLU A 320 3.25 29.73 -26.06
CA GLU A 320 3.50 28.55 -25.24
C GLU A 320 2.59 27.38 -25.65
N THR A 321 1.28 27.60 -25.67
CA THR A 321 0.30 26.58 -26.08
C THR A 321 0.45 26.20 -27.56
N ALA A 322 0.72 27.18 -28.43
CA ALA A 322 0.97 26.93 -29.85
C ALA A 322 2.24 26.11 -30.09
N SER A 323 3.34 26.39 -29.37
CA SER A 323 4.57 25.61 -29.47
C SER A 323 4.37 24.18 -28.97
N TRP A 324 3.62 24.01 -27.87
CA TRP A 324 3.29 22.69 -27.35
C TRP A 324 2.48 21.85 -28.34
N LEU A 325 1.46 22.44 -28.99
CA LEU A 325 0.65 21.74 -30.00
C LEU A 325 1.44 21.37 -31.27
N VAL A 326 2.42 22.18 -31.63
CA VAL A 326 3.33 21.92 -32.77
C VAL A 326 4.32 20.81 -32.44
N ASP A 327 4.90 20.83 -31.24
CA ASP A 327 5.82 19.79 -30.77
C ASP A 327 5.11 18.44 -30.57
N ALA A 328 3.84 18.47 -30.17
CA ALA A 328 2.98 17.29 -30.10
C ALA A 328 2.57 16.76 -31.49
N GLY A 329 2.84 17.51 -32.57
CA GLY A 329 2.47 17.16 -33.95
C GLY A 329 0.97 17.28 -34.25
N VAL A 330 0.21 17.92 -33.36
CA VAL A 330 -1.26 18.06 -33.45
C VAL A 330 -1.66 19.31 -34.24
N ALA A 331 -0.80 20.34 -34.28
CA ALA A 331 -1.04 21.57 -35.02
C ALA A 331 0.19 22.01 -35.83
N GLU A 332 -0.03 22.80 -36.88
CA GLU A 332 1.01 23.45 -37.67
C GLU A 332 0.89 24.98 -37.54
N ARG A 333 2.03 25.67 -37.44
CA ARG A 333 2.07 27.14 -37.45
C ARG A 333 1.60 27.63 -38.81
N ALA A 334 0.48 28.35 -38.85
CA ALA A 334 0.00 28.97 -40.08
C ALA A 334 0.62 30.37 -40.20
N GLU A 335 1.66 30.51 -41.01
CA GLU A 335 2.21 31.82 -41.36
C GLU A 335 1.20 32.65 -42.20
N LEU A 336 1.33 33.98 -42.10
CA LEU A 336 0.38 35.02 -42.55
C LEU A 336 -0.28 34.80 -43.93
#